data_AF-A0A9X2ECL6-F1
#
_entry.id   AF-A0A9X2ECL6-F1
#
_cell.length_a   1.000
_cell.length_b   1.000
_cell.length_c   1.000
_cell.angle_alpha   90.00
_cell.angle_beta   90.00
_cell.angle_gamma   90.00
#
_symmetry.space_group_name_H-M   'P 1'
#
loop_
_entity.id
_entity.type
_entity.pdbx_description
1 polymer ?
#
loop_
_entity_poly.entity_id
_entity_poly.type
_entity_poly.pdbx_seq_one_letter_code
_entity_poly.pdbx_strand_id
1 'polypeptide(L)'
;MGKIWRIEDVDPDNPEERFLPALQFIPIGFGSDAGGRQRMVFPEPIARAISKHLTEAGCPPMDPALATKKVRRPFRGEQHPLNGMGDWVSIDEPDPEPVVIQDPASMTVAEREAVVERMRYMGYRINEPEPGKPVAKVVDAIDEPPRFDPSVHSVTEVNAYLRGLDDDVERQRVVYAERNGKARNGILRRH
;
A
#
# COMPACT_ATOMS: atom_id res chain seq x y z
N MET A 1 10.40 9.28 -2.50
CA MET A 1 10.89 8.09 -3.23
C MET A 1 12.41 8.21 -3.23
N GLY A 2 13.11 7.35 -2.49
CA GLY A 2 14.55 7.50 -2.23
C GLY A 2 15.40 7.23 -3.47
N LYS A 3 16.46 8.01 -3.66
CA LYS A 3 17.46 7.86 -4.73
C LYS A 3 18.55 6.91 -4.26
N ILE A 4 18.98 5.96 -5.09
CA ILE A 4 20.22 5.21 -4.84
C ILE A 4 21.41 6.15 -5.11
N TRP A 5 22.16 6.51 -4.07
CA TRP A 5 23.23 7.51 -4.14
C TRP A 5 24.52 6.90 -4.70
N ARG A 6 25.17 7.62 -5.60
CA ARG A 6 26.56 7.38 -6.01
C ARG A 6 27.47 8.42 -5.37
N ILE A 7 28.77 8.15 -5.33
CA ILE A 7 29.76 9.09 -4.79
C ILE A 7 29.74 10.42 -5.57
N GLU A 8 29.57 10.35 -6.90
CA GLU A 8 29.43 11.50 -7.80
C GLU A 8 28.13 12.30 -7.63
N ASP A 9 27.11 11.72 -6.99
CA ASP A 9 25.77 12.31 -6.85
C ASP A 9 25.61 13.14 -5.57
N VAL A 10 26.67 13.27 -4.77
CA VAL A 10 26.62 13.70 -3.37
C VAL A 10 27.61 14.83 -3.13
N ASP A 11 27.19 15.83 -2.35
CA ASP A 11 28.06 16.91 -1.92
C ASP A 11 28.98 16.42 -0.76
N PRO A 12 30.31 16.37 -0.96
CA PRO A 12 31.25 15.92 0.07
C PRO A 12 31.38 16.89 1.24
N ASP A 13 31.01 18.16 1.06
CA ASP A 13 31.07 19.20 2.10
C ASP A 13 29.79 19.24 2.95
N ASN A 14 28.71 18.62 2.47
CA ASN A 14 27.47 18.51 3.24
C ASN A 14 27.55 17.34 4.25
N PRO A 15 27.52 17.62 5.57
CA PRO A 15 27.65 16.59 6.60
C PRO A 15 26.56 15.51 6.53
N GLU A 16 25.35 15.87 6.09
CA GLU A 16 24.23 14.92 5.98
C GLU A 16 24.30 14.03 4.74
N GLU A 17 25.14 14.36 3.76
CA GLU A 17 25.13 13.67 2.46
C GLU A 17 26.40 12.87 2.19
N ARG A 18 27.55 13.36 2.62
CA ARG A 18 28.88 12.84 2.26
C ARG A 18 29.12 11.34 2.51
N PHE A 19 28.34 10.68 3.37
CA PHE A 19 28.41 9.23 3.58
C PHE A 19 27.19 8.45 3.07
N LEU A 20 26.18 9.09 2.49
CA LEU A 20 25.01 8.41 1.90
C LEU A 20 25.39 7.33 0.87
N PRO A 21 26.41 7.49 0.01
CA PRO A 21 26.82 6.44 -0.92
C PRO A 21 27.27 5.16 -0.20
N ALA A 22 27.95 5.29 0.94
CA ALA A 22 28.42 4.18 1.76
C ALA A 22 27.31 3.54 2.62
N LEU A 23 26.28 4.30 2.99
CA LEU A 23 25.21 3.88 3.90
C LEU A 23 24.05 3.19 3.16
N GLN A 24 24.38 2.34 2.18
CA GLN A 24 23.42 1.58 1.39
C GLN A 24 23.89 0.14 1.24
N PHE A 25 22.94 -0.81 1.25
CA PHE A 25 23.18 -2.22 0.98
C PHE A 25 24.37 -2.83 1.73
N ILE A 26 24.59 -2.43 2.99
CA ILE A 26 25.77 -2.87 3.74
C ILE A 26 25.67 -4.38 3.97
N PRO A 27 26.64 -5.21 3.54
CA PRO A 27 26.57 -6.64 3.72
C PRO A 27 26.65 -6.98 5.23
N ILE A 28 25.68 -7.73 5.73
CA ILE A 28 25.62 -8.19 7.12
C ILE A 28 25.48 -9.72 7.19
N GLY A 29 26.15 -10.35 8.17
CA GLY A 29 26.13 -11.81 8.40
C GLY A 29 27.51 -12.41 8.68
N PHE A 30 27.56 -13.69 9.05
CA PHE A 30 28.81 -14.44 9.21
C PHE A 30 29.52 -14.62 7.86
N GLY A 31 30.79 -14.18 7.77
CA GLY A 31 31.58 -14.14 6.52
C GLY A 31 31.54 -12.77 5.83
N SER A 32 31.92 -11.72 6.57
CA SER A 32 31.79 -10.29 6.22
C SER A 32 32.74 -9.78 5.12
N ASP A 33 32.90 -10.57 4.07
CA ASP A 33 33.73 -10.30 2.92
C ASP A 33 32.98 -10.88 1.71
N ALA A 34 32.06 -10.05 1.18
CA ALA A 34 31.25 -10.29 -0.02
C ALA A 34 30.27 -11.49 0.00
N GLY A 35 30.27 -12.34 1.02
CA GLY A 35 29.44 -13.56 1.08
C GLY A 35 28.13 -13.47 1.87
N GLY A 36 27.89 -12.38 2.60
CA GLY A 36 26.65 -12.21 3.36
C GLY A 36 25.43 -12.25 2.42
N ARG A 37 24.37 -12.97 2.77
CA ARG A 37 23.11 -13.00 1.97
C ARG A 37 22.17 -11.85 2.29
N GLN A 38 22.46 -11.09 3.35
CA GLN A 38 21.61 -10.00 3.82
C GLN A 38 22.29 -8.66 3.58
N ARG A 39 21.48 -7.66 3.25
CA ARG A 39 21.92 -6.28 3.02
C ARG A 39 21.17 -5.39 4.00
N MET A 40 21.92 -4.73 4.87
CA MET A 40 21.38 -3.68 5.72
C MET A 40 21.09 -2.46 4.85
N VAL A 41 19.85 -2.00 4.94
CA VAL A 41 19.35 -0.83 4.23
C VAL A 41 18.83 0.18 5.24
N PHE A 42 18.99 1.45 4.94
CA PHE A 42 18.54 2.53 5.81
C PHE A 42 17.50 3.38 5.09
N PRO A 43 16.38 3.75 5.75
CA PRO A 43 15.58 4.87 5.32
C PRO A 43 16.44 6.13 5.24
N GLU A 44 16.20 6.97 4.23
CA GLU A 44 16.99 8.18 3.97
C GLU A 44 17.18 9.09 5.21
N PRO A 45 16.14 9.37 6.03
CA PRO A 45 16.33 10.21 7.22
C PRO A 45 17.34 9.63 8.22
N ILE A 46 17.40 8.30 8.35
CA ILE A 46 18.34 7.63 9.25
C ILE A 46 19.75 7.67 8.65
N ALA A 47 19.89 7.43 7.35
CA ALA A 47 21.17 7.51 6.66
C ALA A 47 21.79 8.91 6.76
N ARG A 48 20.99 9.97 6.59
CA ARG A 48 21.42 11.37 6.75
C ARG A 48 21.89 11.67 8.18
N ALA A 49 21.14 11.20 9.18
CA ALA A 49 21.52 11.34 10.58
C ALA A 49 22.86 10.63 10.90
N ILE A 50 23.08 9.42 10.36
CA ILE A 50 24.35 8.69 10.52
C ILE A 50 25.48 9.43 9.80
N SER A 51 25.27 9.92 8.58
CA SER A 51 26.28 10.69 7.84
C SER A 51 26.76 11.91 8.62
N LYS A 52 25.80 12.67 9.19
CA LYS A 52 26.11 13.82 10.04
C LYS A 52 26.89 13.40 11.29
N HIS A 53 26.47 12.31 11.94
CA HIS A 53 27.18 11.81 13.11
C HIS A 53 28.62 11.38 12.82
N LEU A 54 28.86 10.67 11.72
CA LEU A 54 30.21 10.28 11.28
C LEU A 54 31.08 11.51 10.96
N THR A 55 30.47 12.55 10.39
CA THR A 55 31.14 13.83 10.16
C THR A 55 31.57 14.50 11.46
N GLU A 56 30.65 14.62 12.42
CA GLU A 56 30.91 15.22 13.73
C GLU A 56 31.92 14.39 14.56
N ALA A 57 31.98 13.07 14.33
CA ALA A 57 32.98 12.18 14.91
C ALA A 57 34.37 12.30 14.28
N GLY A 58 34.55 13.13 13.25
CA GLY A 58 35.83 13.40 12.61
C GLY A 58 36.21 12.43 11.49
N CYS A 59 35.27 11.63 10.96
CA CYS A 59 35.55 10.79 9.80
C CYS A 59 35.83 11.68 8.57
N PRO A 60 36.93 11.45 7.81
CA PRO A 60 37.21 12.18 6.58
C PRO A 60 36.21 11.81 5.47
N PRO A 61 36.02 12.67 4.44
CA PRO A 61 35.03 12.40 3.41
C PRO A 61 35.41 11.14 2.63
N MET A 62 34.43 10.52 1.96
CA MET A 62 34.75 9.43 1.05
C MET A 62 35.67 9.93 -0.06
N ASP A 63 36.88 9.36 -0.15
CA ASP A 63 37.80 9.60 -1.25
C ASP A 63 37.61 8.52 -2.33
N PRO A 64 37.13 8.88 -3.54
CA PRO A 64 36.97 7.93 -4.64
C PRO A 64 38.27 7.20 -4.99
N ALA A 65 39.44 7.83 -4.83
CA ALA A 65 40.74 7.25 -5.16
C ALA A 65 41.14 6.12 -4.19
N LEU A 66 40.56 6.09 -2.98
CA LEU A 66 40.81 5.06 -1.98
C LEU A 66 39.73 3.96 -1.97
N ALA A 67 38.64 4.15 -2.71
CA ALA A 67 37.53 3.21 -2.75
C ALA A 67 37.92 1.91 -3.48
N THR A 68 37.86 0.78 -2.79
CA THR A 68 38.11 -0.55 -3.38
C THR A 68 36.84 -1.22 -3.92
N LYS A 69 35.66 -0.70 -3.55
CA LYS A 69 34.36 -1.24 -3.92
C LYS A 69 33.40 -0.15 -4.35
N LYS A 70 32.44 -0.53 -5.18
CA LYS A 70 31.32 0.32 -5.63
C LYS A 70 29.98 -0.34 -5.36
N VAL A 71 28.94 0.48 -5.21
CA VAL A 71 27.56 0.00 -5.14
C VAL A 71 27.11 -0.52 -6.51
N ARG A 72 26.67 -1.77 -6.53
CA ARG A 72 25.88 -2.37 -7.61
C ARG A 72 24.40 -2.26 -7.26
N ARG A 73 23.62 -1.70 -8.19
CA ARG A 73 22.17 -1.57 -8.04
C ARG A 73 21.48 -2.94 -8.06
N PRO A 74 20.26 -3.06 -7.48
CA PRO A 74 19.47 -4.27 -7.62
C PRO A 74 19.36 -4.72 -9.07
N PHE A 75 19.72 -5.97 -9.35
CA PHE A 75 19.63 -6.53 -10.70
C PHE A 75 18.18 -6.58 -11.23
N ARG A 76 17.22 -6.75 -10.32
CA ARG A 76 15.78 -6.81 -10.60
C ARG A 76 14.95 -6.14 -9.51
N GLY A 77 13.71 -5.81 -9.87
CA GLY A 77 12.74 -5.17 -8.98
C GLY A 77 12.92 -3.66 -8.92
N GLU A 78 12.34 -3.06 -7.88
CA GLU A 78 12.32 -1.61 -7.69
C GLU A 78 13.73 -1.05 -7.48
N GLN A 79 14.07 0.02 -8.21
CA GLN A 79 15.35 0.71 -8.10
C GLN A 79 15.30 1.73 -6.95
N HIS A 80 15.30 1.25 -5.71
CA HIS A 80 15.17 2.06 -4.50
C HIS A 80 16.16 1.64 -3.39
N PRO A 81 16.66 2.55 -2.53
CA PRO A 81 17.62 2.22 -1.46
C PRO A 81 17.16 1.16 -0.45
N LEU A 82 15.85 0.96 -0.29
CA LEU A 82 15.30 -0.08 0.59
C LEU A 82 15.17 -1.46 -0.09
N ASN A 83 15.48 -1.56 -1.38
CA ASN A 83 15.56 -2.86 -2.05
C ASN A 83 16.90 -3.53 -1.72
N GLY A 84 16.91 -4.38 -0.68
CA GLY A 84 18.09 -5.10 -0.22
C GLY A 84 18.71 -6.11 -1.21
N MET A 85 18.33 -6.09 -2.49
CA MET A 85 18.97 -6.83 -3.58
C MET A 85 20.14 -6.08 -4.23
N GLY A 86 20.46 -4.86 -3.78
CA GLY A 86 21.70 -4.16 -4.15
C GLY A 86 22.94 -4.80 -3.51
N ASP A 87 24.13 -4.52 -4.02
CA ASP A 87 25.37 -5.13 -3.54
C ASP A 87 26.57 -4.18 -3.57
N TRP A 88 27.68 -4.58 -2.95
CA TRP A 88 28.99 -3.95 -3.04
C TRP A 88 29.97 -4.86 -3.74
N VAL A 89 30.45 -4.41 -4.90
CA VAL A 89 31.31 -5.19 -5.79
C VAL A 89 32.65 -4.50 -5.99
N SER A 90 33.63 -5.19 -6.56
CA SER A 90 34.93 -4.56 -6.87
C SER A 90 34.74 -3.35 -7.79
N ILE A 91 35.56 -2.31 -7.64
CA ILE A 91 35.46 -1.10 -8.47
C ILE A 91 35.60 -1.41 -9.96
N ASP A 92 36.46 -2.37 -10.30
CA ASP A 92 36.75 -2.81 -11.66
C ASP A 92 35.73 -3.82 -12.21
N GLU A 93 34.80 -4.29 -11.37
CA GLU A 93 33.82 -5.26 -11.83
C GLU A 93 32.85 -4.60 -12.81
N PRO A 94 32.63 -5.16 -14.02
CA PRO A 94 31.72 -4.55 -14.98
C PRO A 94 30.31 -4.47 -14.43
N ASP A 95 29.57 -3.44 -14.84
CA ASP A 95 28.15 -3.35 -14.53
C ASP A 95 27.41 -4.42 -15.35
N PRO A 96 26.46 -5.15 -14.76
CA PRO A 96 25.71 -6.18 -15.48
C PRO A 96 24.85 -5.53 -16.57
N GLU A 97 24.59 -6.29 -17.64
CA GLU A 97 23.67 -5.84 -18.67
C GLU A 97 22.29 -5.53 -18.06
N PRO A 98 21.70 -4.36 -18.36
CA PRO A 98 20.38 -4.01 -17.85
C PRO A 98 19.35 -5.06 -18.27
N VAL A 99 18.55 -5.52 -17.32
CA VAL A 99 17.38 -6.34 -17.64
C VAL A 99 16.34 -5.43 -18.28
N VAL A 100 16.25 -5.47 -19.60
CA VAL A 100 15.25 -4.72 -20.35
C VAL A 100 13.94 -5.51 -20.36
N ILE A 101 12.84 -4.82 -20.07
CA ILE A 101 11.50 -5.40 -20.25
C ILE A 101 11.34 -5.68 -21.74
N GLN A 102 10.94 -6.91 -22.08
CA GLN A 102 10.70 -7.28 -23.46
C GLN A 102 9.69 -6.32 -24.10
N ASP A 103 10.06 -5.69 -25.21
CA ASP A 103 9.17 -4.78 -25.94
C ASP A 103 8.19 -5.60 -26.79
N PRO A 104 6.87 -5.57 -26.51
CA PRO A 104 5.89 -6.30 -27.30
C PRO A 104 5.84 -5.87 -28.77
N ALA A 105 6.28 -4.64 -29.11
CA ALA A 105 6.33 -4.19 -30.50
C ALA A 105 7.40 -4.91 -31.32
N SER A 106 8.48 -5.36 -30.67
CA SER A 106 9.57 -6.13 -31.30
C SER A 106 9.23 -7.60 -31.53
N MET A 107 8.15 -8.10 -30.93
CA MET A 107 7.73 -9.50 -30.99
C MET A 107 6.85 -9.77 -32.23
N THR A 108 6.92 -10.99 -32.74
CA THR A 108 5.97 -11.47 -33.75
C THR A 108 4.56 -11.59 -33.15
N VAL A 109 3.55 -11.66 -34.01
CA VAL A 109 2.15 -11.83 -33.58
C VAL A 109 1.97 -13.10 -32.73
N ALA A 110 2.52 -14.22 -33.17
CA ALA A 110 2.41 -15.51 -32.46
C ALA A 110 3.08 -15.48 -31.08
N GLU A 111 4.24 -14.83 -30.96
CA GLU A 111 4.92 -14.69 -29.66
C GLU A 111 4.12 -13.81 -28.70
N ARG A 112 3.52 -12.73 -29.18
CA ARG A 112 2.64 -11.88 -28.37
C ARG A 112 1.43 -12.65 -27.86
N GLU A 113 0.79 -13.43 -28.74
CA GLU A 113 -0.35 -14.28 -28.36
C GLU A 113 0.05 -15.30 -27.30
N ALA A 114 1.23 -15.93 -27.44
CA ALA A 114 1.75 -16.85 -26.45
C ALA A 114 2.02 -16.18 -25.09
N VAL A 115 2.54 -14.94 -25.08
CA VAL A 115 2.73 -14.17 -23.84
C VAL A 115 1.39 -13.84 -23.17
N VAL A 116 0.40 -13.38 -23.94
CA VAL A 116 -0.94 -13.08 -23.43
C VAL A 116 -1.59 -14.34 -22.84
N GLU A 117 -1.48 -15.47 -23.54
CA GLU A 117 -2.05 -16.73 -23.05
C GLU A 117 -1.33 -17.22 -21.80
N ARG A 118 0.00 -17.06 -21.73
CA ARG A 118 0.76 -17.33 -20.51
C ARG A 118 0.32 -16.46 -19.34
N MET A 119 0.03 -15.18 -19.58
CA MET A 119 -0.49 -14.28 -18.54
C MET A 119 -1.90 -14.69 -18.10
N ARG A 120 -2.79 -15.06 -19.02
CA ARG A 120 -4.11 -15.61 -18.66
C ARG A 120 -3.99 -16.88 -17.83
N TYR A 121 -3.11 -17.80 -18.22
CA TYR A 121 -2.82 -19.02 -17.46
C TYR A 121 -2.34 -18.73 -16.03
N MET A 122 -1.57 -17.65 -15.83
CA MET A 122 -1.15 -17.18 -14.50
C MET A 122 -2.26 -16.45 -13.72
N GLY A 123 -3.48 -16.34 -14.28
CA GLY A 123 -4.64 -15.73 -13.62
C GLY A 123 -4.79 -14.22 -13.85
N TYR A 124 -4.03 -13.62 -14.77
CA TYR A 124 -4.19 -12.21 -15.12
C TYR A 124 -5.45 -12.01 -15.98
N ARG A 125 -6.33 -11.10 -15.54
CA ARG A 125 -7.57 -10.74 -16.23
C ARG A 125 -7.29 -9.69 -17.31
N ILE A 126 -6.89 -10.16 -18.49
CA ILE A 126 -6.58 -9.29 -19.64
C ILE A 126 -7.86 -9.04 -20.43
N ASN A 127 -8.26 -7.77 -20.54
CA ASN A 127 -9.47 -7.31 -21.24
C ASN A 127 -10.80 -7.81 -20.67
N GLU A 128 -10.81 -8.37 -19.46
CA GLU A 128 -12.06 -8.64 -18.75
C GLU A 128 -12.56 -7.35 -18.11
N PRO A 129 -13.87 -7.06 -18.14
CA PRO A 129 -14.42 -5.94 -17.40
C PRO A 129 -14.10 -6.11 -15.92
N GLU A 130 -13.60 -5.05 -15.28
CA GLU A 130 -13.41 -5.08 -13.83
C GLU A 130 -14.73 -5.46 -13.16
N PRO A 131 -14.72 -6.39 -12.18
CA PRO A 131 -15.92 -6.68 -11.43
C PRO A 131 -16.41 -5.37 -10.82
N GLY A 132 -17.69 -5.06 -11.05
CA GLY A 132 -18.30 -3.84 -10.52
C GLY A 132 -18.00 -3.74 -9.02
N LYS A 133 -17.46 -2.60 -8.58
CA LYS A 133 -17.18 -2.37 -7.16
C LYS A 133 -18.48 -2.64 -6.39
N PRO A 134 -18.46 -3.43 -5.30
CA PRO A 134 -19.64 -3.66 -4.50
C PRO A 134 -20.11 -2.30 -3.96
N VAL A 135 -21.18 -1.79 -4.53
CA VAL A 135 -21.86 -0.58 -4.06
C VAL A 135 -22.96 -1.02 -3.11
N ALA A 136 -23.05 -0.33 -1.97
CA ALA A 136 -24.22 -0.46 -1.12
C ALA A 136 -25.44 0.04 -1.92
N LYS A 137 -26.34 -0.87 -2.28
CA LYS A 137 -27.63 -0.48 -2.83
C LYS A 137 -28.50 -0.02 -1.65
N VAL A 138 -28.92 1.24 -1.66
CA VAL A 138 -30.03 1.66 -0.81
C VAL A 138 -31.26 0.92 -1.34
N VAL A 139 -31.67 -0.11 -0.61
CA VAL A 139 -32.96 -0.75 -0.85
C VAL A 139 -33.98 0.18 -0.23
N ASP A 140 -34.60 1.02 -1.06
CA ASP A 140 -35.84 1.68 -0.66
C ASP A 140 -36.84 0.55 -0.38
N ALA A 141 -37.21 0.39 0.89
CA ALA A 141 -38.12 -0.64 1.36
C ALA A 141 -39.57 -0.42 0.93
N ILE A 142 -39.78 0.04 -0.31
CA ILE A 142 -41.09 0.38 -0.89
C ILE A 142 -41.74 -0.84 -1.57
N ASP A 143 -40.97 -1.91 -1.85
CA ASP A 143 -41.50 -3.18 -2.40
C ASP A 143 -41.64 -4.31 -1.34
N GLU A 144 -41.49 -3.99 -0.05
CA GLU A 144 -41.90 -4.87 1.06
C GLU A 144 -43.36 -4.58 1.44
N PRO A 145 -44.15 -5.58 1.90
CA PRO A 145 -45.57 -5.40 2.23
C PRO A 145 -45.76 -4.17 3.13
N PRO A 146 -46.85 -3.40 2.96
CA PRO A 146 -46.99 -2.06 3.53
C PRO A 146 -46.68 -2.07 5.03
N ARG A 147 -45.53 -1.48 5.40
CA ARG A 147 -45.07 -1.37 6.79
C ARG A 147 -46.11 -0.59 7.60
N PHE A 148 -46.40 -1.05 8.81
CA PHE A 148 -47.48 -0.52 9.66
C PHE A 148 -47.35 1.00 9.86
N ASP A 149 -48.32 1.79 9.41
CA ASP A 149 -48.32 3.24 9.60
C ASP A 149 -49.17 3.62 10.82
N PRO A 150 -48.56 4.05 11.95
CA PRO A 150 -49.32 4.41 13.12
C PRO A 150 -50.27 5.60 12.88
N SER A 151 -50.03 6.43 11.87
CA SER A 151 -50.82 7.62 11.59
C SER A 151 -52.27 7.29 11.16
N VAL A 152 -52.49 6.16 10.51
CA VAL A 152 -53.82 5.73 10.03
C VAL A 152 -54.58 4.87 11.03
N HIS A 153 -53.93 4.45 12.12
CA HIS A 153 -54.51 3.57 13.14
C HIS A 153 -54.85 4.31 14.43
N SER A 154 -55.80 3.78 15.20
CA SER A 154 -56.17 4.29 16.53
C SER A 154 -55.11 3.97 17.59
N VAL A 155 -55.13 4.69 18.72
CA VAL A 155 -54.18 4.47 19.84
C VAL A 155 -54.24 3.04 20.36
N THR A 156 -55.42 2.43 20.37
CA THR A 156 -55.63 1.05 20.83
C THR A 156 -54.99 0.05 19.86
N GLU A 157 -55.15 0.26 18.55
CA GLU A 157 -54.58 -0.60 17.50
C GLU A 157 -53.06 -0.50 17.46
N VAL A 158 -52.49 0.71 17.56
CA VAL A 158 -51.03 0.89 17.61
C VAL A 158 -50.44 0.24 18.85
N ASN A 159 -51.07 0.38 20.02
CA ASN A 159 -50.61 -0.29 21.24
C ASN A 159 -50.75 -1.81 21.16
N ALA A 160 -51.79 -2.34 20.51
CA ALA A 160 -51.95 -3.78 20.29
C ALA A 160 -50.86 -4.32 19.36
N TYR A 161 -50.58 -3.59 18.27
CA TYR A 161 -49.50 -3.91 17.33
C TYR A 161 -48.13 -3.92 18.02
N LEU A 162 -47.78 -2.86 18.76
CA LEU A 162 -46.51 -2.77 19.49
C LEU A 162 -46.36 -3.84 20.58
N ARG A 163 -47.45 -4.34 21.18
CA ARG A 163 -47.38 -5.42 22.18
C ARG A 163 -47.11 -6.79 21.55
N GLY A 164 -47.61 -7.04 20.33
CA GLY A 164 -47.44 -8.32 19.63
C GLY A 164 -46.16 -8.40 18.79
N LEU A 165 -45.33 -7.36 18.81
CA LEU A 165 -44.15 -7.25 17.96
C LEU A 165 -42.90 -7.71 18.72
N ASP A 166 -42.22 -8.74 18.21
CA ASP A 166 -40.95 -9.24 18.77
C ASP A 166 -39.70 -8.57 18.15
N ASP A 167 -39.90 -7.73 17.11
CA ASP A 167 -38.84 -7.00 16.43
C ASP A 167 -38.65 -5.59 17.03
N ASP A 168 -37.54 -5.40 17.74
CA ASP A 168 -37.18 -4.12 18.37
C ASP A 168 -36.89 -3.00 17.36
N VAL A 169 -36.45 -3.34 16.14
CA VAL A 169 -36.16 -2.34 15.09
C VAL A 169 -37.46 -1.75 14.58
N GLU A 170 -38.45 -2.59 14.29
CA GLU A 170 -39.78 -2.15 13.85
C GLU A 170 -40.53 -1.43 14.98
N ARG A 171 -40.35 -1.86 16.24
CA ARG A 171 -40.85 -1.14 17.42
C ARG A 171 -40.33 0.30 17.46
N GLN A 172 -39.02 0.49 17.32
CA GLN A 172 -38.39 1.80 17.32
C GLN A 172 -38.84 2.64 16.12
N ARG A 173 -38.98 2.04 14.93
CA ARG A 173 -39.48 2.74 13.73
C ARG A 173 -40.89 3.28 13.95
N VAL A 174 -41.81 2.49 14.49
CA VAL A 174 -43.20 2.90 14.73
C VAL A 174 -43.28 3.97 15.82
N VAL A 175 -42.51 3.85 16.90
CA VAL A 175 -42.45 4.89 17.96
C VAL A 175 -41.85 6.19 17.40
N TYR A 176 -40.81 6.10 16.58
CA TYR A 176 -40.21 7.27 15.90
C TYR A 176 -41.19 7.93 14.93
N ALA A 177 -41.91 7.14 14.13
CA ALA A 177 -42.95 7.64 13.22
C ALA A 177 -44.10 8.31 14.00
N GLU A 178 -44.54 7.73 15.11
CA GLU A 178 -45.56 8.34 15.97
C GLU A 178 -45.07 9.65 16.60
N ARG A 179 -43.80 9.69 17.05
CA ARG A 179 -43.17 10.89 17.65
C ARG A 179 -43.07 12.04 16.67
N ASN A 180 -42.77 11.76 15.40
CA ASN A 180 -42.68 12.78 14.35
C ASN A 180 -44.01 13.08 13.66
N GLY A 181 -45.04 12.27 13.91
CA GLY A 181 -46.39 12.44 13.37
C GLY A 181 -47.35 13.05 14.38
N LYS A 182 -48.36 12.28 14.79
CA LYS A 182 -49.45 12.75 15.69
C LYS A 182 -49.04 12.89 17.15
N ALA A 183 -47.88 12.35 17.53
CA ALA A 183 -47.27 12.44 18.85
C ALA A 183 -48.24 12.13 20.02
N ARG A 184 -49.05 11.07 19.89
CA ARG A 184 -50.09 10.76 20.86
C ARG A 184 -49.50 10.25 22.16
N ASN A 185 -49.75 10.98 23.24
CA ASN A 185 -49.25 10.67 24.60
C ASN A 185 -49.61 9.26 25.10
N GLY A 186 -50.72 8.67 24.63
CA GLY A 186 -51.14 7.32 24.99
C GLY A 186 -50.28 6.19 24.41
N ILE A 187 -49.36 6.51 23.49
CA ILE A 187 -48.40 5.58 22.88
C ILE A 187 -46.99 5.89 23.39
N LEU A 188 -46.56 7.16 23.29
CA LEU A 188 -45.20 7.60 23.61
C LEU A 188 -44.82 7.56 25.11
N ARG A 189 -45.81 7.50 26.02
CA ARG A 189 -45.52 7.33 27.45
C ARG A 189 -45.37 5.86 27.85
N ARG A 190 -45.78 4.93 26.99
CA ARG A 190 -45.81 3.49 27.28
C ARG A 190 -44.66 2.74 26.60
N HIS A 191 -44.11 3.29 25.53
CA HIS A 191 -43.01 2.75 24.72
C HIS A 191 -41.99 3.85 24.49
#